data_AF-A0A551XID0-F1
#
_entry.id   AF-A0A551XID0-F1
#
_cell.length_a   1.000
_cell.length_b   1.000
_cell.length_c   1.000
_cell.angle_alpha   90.00
_cell.angle_beta   90.00
_cell.angle_gamma   90.00
#
_symmetry.space_group_name_H-M   'P 1'
#
loop_
_entity.id
_entity.type
_entity.pdbx_description
1 polymer ?
#
loop_
_entity_poly.entity_id
_entity_poly.type
_entity_poly.pdbx_seq_one_letter_code
_entity_poly.pdbx_strand_id
1 'polypeptide(L)'
;MDQPIDIEVVRTEALRKLGRNIVNFSKIEGTLKYLLSVTQIEGLSTSTRNQFVDNHERFRKHTLGPLVQKLHNTVLVDDSQSEAQLNSSELGMSLSFKATYSDPDCLNAQKQALSDIVVERNKLIHEDLALLDTSSIEDYYKLISLLDEQNPRLLAHLEELGWMLTSFIEGLKDLQSFIKSPDFHQFIHSSQSDA
;
A
#
# COMPACT_ATOMS: atom_id res chain seq x y z
N MET A 1 36.33 -1.46 34.21
CA MET A 1 36.56 -0.09 33.71
C MET A 1 35.79 0.01 32.42
N ASP A 2 34.60 0.61 32.45
CA ASP A 2 33.87 0.90 31.21
C ASP A 2 34.65 1.97 30.45
N GLN A 3 34.98 1.68 29.20
CA GLN A 3 35.47 2.72 28.31
C GLN A 3 34.33 3.74 28.10
N PRO A 4 34.62 5.04 28.10
CA PRO A 4 33.60 6.05 27.81
C PRO A 4 33.02 5.73 26.43
N ILE A 5 31.72 5.44 26.40
CA ILE A 5 31.00 5.19 25.15
C ILE A 5 31.12 6.44 24.28
N ASP A 6 31.70 6.27 23.10
CA ASP A 6 31.86 7.35 22.14
C ASP A 6 30.49 7.72 21.54
N ILE A 7 30.06 8.96 21.76
CA ILE A 7 28.81 9.50 21.21
C ILE A 7 28.74 9.35 19.69
N GLU A 8 29.87 9.38 18.98
CA GLU A 8 29.91 9.20 17.53
C GLU A 8 29.49 7.78 17.11
N VAL A 9 29.83 6.77 17.91
CA VAL A 9 29.42 5.38 17.65
C VAL A 9 27.91 5.25 17.80
N VAL A 10 27.34 5.80 18.88
CA VAL A 10 25.89 5.75 19.14
C VAL A 10 25.12 6.55 18.09
N ARG A 11 25.60 7.75 17.74
CA ARG A 11 25.03 8.60 16.69
C ARG A 11 25.03 7.88 15.34
N THR A 12 26.14 7.27 14.97
CA THR A 12 26.27 6.54 13.69
C THR A 12 25.23 5.43 13.58
N GLU A 13 25.02 4.67 14.65
CA GLU A 13 24.03 3.60 14.66
C GLU A 13 22.59 4.15 14.62
N ALA A 14 22.31 5.23 15.35
CA ALA A 14 21.00 5.90 15.31
C ALA A 14 20.66 6.38 13.89
N LEU A 15 21.60 7.04 13.21
CA LEU A 15 21.41 7.52 11.84
C LEU A 15 21.27 6.38 10.82
N ARG A 16 22.01 5.27 11.02
CA ARG A 16 21.86 4.08 10.18
C ARG A 16 20.46 3.48 10.31
N LYS A 17 19.95 3.32 11.54
CA LYS A 17 18.58 2.83 11.80
C LYS A 17 17.52 3.81 11.31
N LEU A 18 17.77 5.11 11.43
CA LEU A 18 16.88 6.14 10.90
C LEU A 18 16.75 5.99 9.39
N GLY A 19 17.88 5.90 8.68
CA GLY A 19 17.91 5.65 7.24
C GLY A 19 17.13 4.40 6.84
N ARG A 20 17.30 3.29 7.56
CA ARG A 20 16.51 2.05 7.35
C ARG A 20 15.00 2.32 7.43
N ASN A 21 14.53 2.99 8.49
CA ASN A 21 13.11 3.23 8.68
C ASN A 21 12.55 4.20 7.63
N ILE A 22 13.28 5.28 7.30
CA ILE A 22 12.90 6.21 6.23
C ILE A 22 12.77 5.49 4.88
N VAL A 23 13.73 4.63 4.53
CA VAL A 23 13.66 3.82 3.32
C VAL A 23 12.42 2.92 3.33
N ASN A 24 12.09 2.30 4.46
CA ASN A 24 10.90 1.46 4.56
C ASN A 24 9.60 2.27 4.40
N PHE A 25 9.48 3.45 5.03
CA PHE A 25 8.34 4.34 4.79
C PHE A 25 8.23 4.73 3.30
N SER A 26 9.34 5.04 2.63
CA SER A 26 9.34 5.34 1.19
C SER A 26 8.94 4.14 0.34
N LYS A 27 9.34 2.93 0.70
CA LYS A 27 8.92 1.69 0.01
C LYS A 27 7.42 1.45 0.17
N ILE A 28 6.87 1.67 1.36
CA ILE A 28 5.42 1.56 1.62
C ILE A 28 4.68 2.57 0.74
N GLU A 29 5.13 3.82 0.74
CA GLU A 29 4.54 4.87 -0.10
C GLU A 29 4.60 4.52 -1.60
N GLY A 30 5.75 4.05 -2.09
CA GLY A 30 5.92 3.62 -3.48
C GLY A 30 5.02 2.44 -3.85
N THR A 31 4.87 1.46 -2.95
CA THR A 31 4.01 0.29 -3.15
C THR A 31 2.55 0.70 -3.22
N LEU A 32 2.10 1.59 -2.33
CA LEU A 32 0.74 2.13 -2.36
C LEU A 32 0.45 2.90 -3.64
N LYS A 33 1.40 3.72 -4.13
CA LYS A 33 1.26 4.42 -5.40
C LYS A 33 1.03 3.44 -6.55
N TYR A 34 1.83 2.38 -6.59
CA TYR A 34 1.69 1.37 -7.64
C TYR A 34 0.38 0.60 -7.53
N LEU A 35 0.04 0.11 -6.33
CA LEU A 35 -1.21 -0.61 -6.06
C LEU A 35 -2.42 0.22 -6.49
N LEU A 36 -2.53 1.45 -6.02
CA LEU A 36 -3.64 2.35 -6.38
C LEU A 36 -3.70 2.68 -7.88
N SER A 37 -2.57 2.62 -8.58
CA SER A 37 -2.54 2.86 -10.03
C SER A 37 -3.13 1.70 -10.84
N VAL A 38 -3.08 0.47 -10.29
CA VAL A 38 -3.52 -0.74 -10.98
C VAL A 38 -4.89 -1.25 -10.51
N THR A 39 -5.31 -0.95 -9.28
CA THR A 39 -6.53 -1.52 -8.68
C THR A 39 -7.84 -0.84 -9.10
N GLN A 40 -7.78 0.27 -9.84
CA GLN A 40 -8.96 0.98 -10.36
C GLN A 40 -8.77 1.26 -11.86
N ILE A 41 -9.41 0.45 -12.69
CA ILE A 41 -9.40 0.60 -14.15
C ILE A 41 -10.84 0.83 -14.60
N GLU A 42 -11.11 1.99 -15.18
CA GLU A 42 -12.44 2.37 -15.69
C GLU A 42 -12.39 2.52 -17.20
N GLY A 43 -13.31 1.87 -17.92
CA GLY A 43 -13.43 2.06 -19.36
C GLY A 43 -12.30 1.41 -20.14
N LEU A 44 -12.17 0.08 -20.01
CA LEU A 44 -11.31 -0.81 -20.81
C LEU A 44 -11.69 -0.73 -22.32
N SER A 45 -11.39 0.39 -22.95
CA SER A 45 -11.26 0.58 -24.39
C SER A 45 -9.77 0.58 -24.75
N THR A 46 -9.41 0.86 -26.01
CA THR A 46 -8.02 0.90 -26.52
C THR A 46 -7.05 1.83 -25.75
N SER A 47 -7.49 2.51 -24.69
CA SER A 47 -6.74 3.46 -23.85
C SER A 47 -6.25 2.93 -22.49
N THR A 48 -6.41 1.64 -22.15
CA THR A 48 -6.06 1.10 -20.81
C THR A 48 -4.62 1.40 -20.38
N ARG A 49 -3.68 1.39 -21.33
CA ARG A 49 -2.28 1.78 -21.08
C ARG A 49 -2.14 3.24 -20.66
N ASN A 50 -2.91 4.14 -21.27
CA ASN A 50 -2.88 5.56 -20.95
C ASN A 50 -3.44 5.80 -19.55
N GLN A 51 -4.52 5.11 -19.18
CA GLN A 51 -5.11 5.24 -17.84
C GLN A 51 -4.16 4.77 -16.72
N PHE A 52 -3.42 3.69 -16.92
CA PHE A 52 -2.40 3.27 -15.95
C PHE A 52 -1.31 4.34 -15.78
N VAL A 53 -0.80 4.88 -16.88
CA VAL A 53 0.22 5.94 -16.85
C VAL A 53 -0.33 7.20 -16.17
N ASP A 54 -1.56 7.59 -16.48
CA ASP A 54 -2.22 8.76 -15.90
C ASP A 54 -2.44 8.58 -14.40
N ASN A 55 -2.90 7.40 -13.97
CA ASN A 55 -3.05 7.06 -12.55
C ASN A 55 -1.69 7.05 -11.84
N HIS A 56 -0.66 6.49 -12.47
CA HIS A 56 0.69 6.49 -11.91
C HIS A 56 1.22 7.92 -11.72
N GLU A 57 1.11 8.78 -12.74
CA GLU A 57 1.52 10.18 -12.67
C GLU A 57 0.70 10.97 -11.64
N ARG A 58 -0.59 10.67 -11.51
CA ARG A 58 -1.47 11.23 -10.48
C ARG A 58 -0.97 10.86 -9.09
N PHE A 59 -0.76 9.58 -8.80
CA PHE A 59 -0.37 9.12 -7.47
C PHE A 59 1.09 9.39 -7.14
N ARG A 60 1.97 9.57 -8.14
CA ARG A 60 3.41 9.86 -7.94
C ARG A 60 3.66 11.02 -6.97
N LYS A 61 2.82 12.05 -7.02
CA LYS A 61 2.93 13.28 -6.20
C LYS A 61 2.29 13.17 -4.82
N HIS A 62 1.51 12.11 -4.56
CA HIS A 62 0.83 11.95 -3.27
C HIS A 62 1.82 11.44 -2.21
N THR A 63 1.63 11.89 -0.99
CA THR A 63 2.36 11.39 0.19
C THR A 63 1.60 10.25 0.85
N LEU A 64 2.27 9.56 1.78
CA LEU A 64 1.74 8.39 2.48
C LEU A 64 0.31 8.55 3.03
N GLY A 65 0.01 9.66 3.71
CA GLY A 65 -1.32 9.89 4.31
C GLY A 65 -2.48 9.84 3.30
N PRO A 66 -2.49 10.71 2.27
CA PRO A 66 -3.48 10.65 1.20
C PRO A 66 -3.59 9.30 0.49
N LEU A 67 -2.47 8.58 0.33
CA LEU A 67 -2.47 7.24 -0.29
C LEU A 67 -3.17 6.22 0.61
N VAL A 68 -2.89 6.20 1.91
CA VAL A 68 -3.57 5.34 2.89
C VAL A 68 -5.07 5.64 2.90
N GLN A 69 -5.46 6.92 2.96
CA GLN A 69 -6.87 7.31 2.90
C GLN A 69 -7.54 6.84 1.59
N LYS A 70 -6.86 6.96 0.45
CA LYS A 70 -7.39 6.47 -0.82
C LYS A 70 -7.57 4.95 -0.79
N LEU A 71 -6.59 4.20 -0.30
CA LEU A 71 -6.67 2.73 -0.17
C LEU A 71 -7.86 2.30 0.69
N HIS A 72 -8.10 2.99 1.81
CA HIS A 72 -9.24 2.73 2.70
C HIS A 72 -10.57 2.84 1.98
N ASN A 73 -10.68 3.81 1.07
CA ASN A 73 -11.91 4.13 0.36
C ASN A 73 -12.10 3.34 -0.93
N THR A 74 -11.09 2.57 -1.38
CA THR A 74 -11.14 1.90 -2.68
C THR A 74 -10.86 0.41 -2.63
N VAL A 75 -9.86 -0.02 -1.87
CA VAL A 75 -9.44 -1.43 -1.80
C VAL A 75 -9.90 -2.09 -0.51
N LEU A 76 -9.88 -1.37 0.61
CA LEU A 76 -10.28 -1.88 1.93
C LEU A 76 -11.73 -1.49 2.25
N VAL A 77 -12.67 -1.75 1.34
CA VAL A 77 -14.09 -1.38 1.51
C VAL A 77 -14.89 -2.63 1.86
N ASP A 78 -15.90 -2.48 2.72
CA ASP A 78 -16.89 -3.53 2.97
C ASP A 78 -17.67 -3.80 1.67
N ASP A 79 -17.86 -5.07 1.32
CA ASP A 79 -18.42 -5.47 0.03
C ASP A 79 -19.86 -4.95 -0.17
N SER A 80 -20.56 -4.66 0.94
CA SER A 80 -21.90 -4.07 0.96
C SER A 80 -22.01 -2.63 0.42
N GLN A 81 -20.90 -1.92 0.17
CA GLN A 81 -20.92 -0.49 -0.16
C GLN A 81 -20.54 -0.11 -1.59
N SER A 82 -20.33 -1.08 -2.49
CA SER A 82 -19.72 -0.79 -3.78
C SER A 82 -20.61 -1.24 -4.94
N GLU A 83 -21.39 -0.30 -5.47
CA GLU A 83 -21.97 -0.40 -6.80
C GLU A 83 -21.01 0.23 -7.82
N ALA A 84 -20.75 -0.50 -8.92
CA ALA A 84 -20.03 0.07 -10.05
C ALA A 84 -20.96 1.08 -10.76
N GLN A 85 -20.74 2.37 -10.55
CA GLN A 85 -21.42 3.41 -11.33
C GLN A 85 -20.83 3.46 -12.75
N LEU A 86 -21.40 2.66 -13.65
CA LEU A 86 -21.15 2.80 -15.09
C LEU A 86 -21.93 4.00 -15.62
N ASN A 87 -21.32 5.18 -15.52
CA ASN A 87 -21.83 6.40 -16.13
C ASN A 87 -21.30 6.53 -17.56
N SER A 88 -21.72 5.66 -18.49
CA SER A 88 -21.45 5.89 -19.92
C SER A 88 -22.55 5.34 -20.83
N SER A 89 -22.92 6.13 -21.83
CA SER A 89 -23.75 5.72 -22.98
C SER A 89 -23.00 4.83 -23.98
N GLU A 90 -21.73 4.52 -23.71
CA GLU A 90 -20.85 3.68 -24.53
C GLU A 90 -20.50 2.38 -23.78
N LEU A 91 -20.27 1.30 -24.55
CA LEU A 91 -19.84 0.01 -24.02
C LEU A 91 -18.46 0.14 -23.37
N GLY A 92 -18.37 -0.14 -22.07
CA GLY A 92 -17.14 -0.09 -21.31
C GLY A 92 -17.01 -1.27 -20.35
N MET A 93 -15.78 -1.64 -20.03
CA MET A 93 -15.47 -2.60 -18.97
C MET A 93 -14.75 -1.87 -17.84
N SER A 94 -15.12 -2.16 -16.59
CA SER A 94 -14.40 -1.69 -15.41
C SER A 94 -13.84 -2.89 -14.64
N LEU A 95 -12.72 -2.67 -13.97
CA LEU A 95 -12.12 -3.62 -13.06
C LEU A 95 -11.77 -2.91 -11.76
N SER A 96 -12.27 -3.46 -10.65
CA SER A 96 -11.92 -3.03 -9.31
C SER A 96 -11.36 -4.21 -8.52
N PHE A 97 -10.36 -3.92 -7.70
CA PHE A 97 -9.81 -4.87 -6.73
C PHE A 97 -10.19 -4.46 -5.32
N LYS A 98 -10.77 -5.40 -4.58
CA LYS A 98 -11.08 -5.26 -3.16
C LYS A 98 -10.40 -6.38 -2.40
N ALA A 99 -9.81 -6.03 -1.25
CA ALA A 99 -9.30 -7.03 -0.32
C ALA A 99 -10.42 -7.35 0.69
N THR A 100 -10.83 -8.62 0.71
CA THR A 100 -11.83 -9.13 1.64
C THR A 100 -11.16 -9.97 2.71
N TYR A 101 -11.67 -9.86 3.94
CA TYR A 101 -11.19 -10.62 5.09
C TYR A 101 -12.33 -11.46 5.63
N SER A 102 -12.04 -12.68 6.06
CA SER A 102 -13.06 -13.57 6.64
C SER A 102 -13.61 -13.03 7.97
N ASP A 103 -12.80 -12.28 8.71
CA ASP A 103 -13.18 -11.60 9.94
C ASP A 103 -13.26 -10.08 9.69
N PRO A 104 -14.43 -9.44 9.90
CA PRO A 104 -14.59 -7.99 9.79
C PRO A 104 -13.62 -7.19 10.69
N ASP A 105 -13.23 -7.75 11.84
CA ASP A 105 -12.29 -7.07 12.75
C ASP A 105 -10.89 -6.98 12.13
N CYS A 106 -10.50 -7.93 11.27
CA CYS A 106 -9.23 -7.88 10.53
C CYS A 106 -9.19 -6.70 9.55
N LEU A 107 -10.29 -6.38 8.86
CA LEU A 107 -10.34 -5.24 7.94
C LEU A 107 -10.10 -3.91 8.69
N ASN A 108 -10.75 -3.74 9.84
CA ASN A 108 -10.60 -2.56 10.67
C ASN A 108 -9.20 -2.47 11.28
N ALA A 109 -8.66 -3.60 11.75
CA ALA A 109 -7.28 -3.67 12.24
C ALA A 109 -6.28 -3.27 11.16
N GLN A 110 -6.47 -3.73 9.91
CA GLN A 110 -5.60 -3.36 8.80
C GLN A 110 -5.66 -1.86 8.47
N LYS A 111 -6.86 -1.27 8.46
CA LYS A 111 -7.03 0.18 8.27
C LYS A 111 -6.35 0.99 9.38
N GLN A 112 -6.52 0.54 10.62
CA GLN A 112 -5.91 1.21 11.77
C GLN A 112 -4.39 1.14 11.66
N ALA A 113 -3.85 -0.04 11.39
CA ALA A 113 -2.41 -0.24 11.32
C ALA A 113 -1.76 0.61 10.20
N LEU A 114 -2.38 0.74 9.03
CA LEU A 114 -1.90 1.67 7.98
C LEU A 114 -1.98 3.15 8.40
N SER A 115 -3.00 3.53 9.17
CA SER A 115 -3.11 4.89 9.74
C SER A 115 -2.01 5.16 10.75
N ASP A 116 -1.68 4.16 11.58
CA ASP A 116 -0.64 4.27 12.59
C ASP A 116 0.74 4.51 11.95
N ILE A 117 1.06 3.89 10.81
CA ILE A 117 2.29 4.19 10.05
C ILE A 117 2.37 5.66 9.66
N VAL A 118 1.26 6.28 9.25
CA VAL A 118 1.22 7.70 8.88
C VAL A 118 1.54 8.57 10.10
N VAL A 119 0.94 8.25 11.25
CA VAL A 119 1.20 8.93 12.51
C VAL A 119 2.64 8.74 12.94
N GLU A 120 3.15 7.51 12.94
CA GLU A 120 4.53 7.17 13.28
C GLU A 120 5.54 7.94 12.41
N ARG A 121 5.34 7.96 11.09
CA ARG A 121 6.21 8.69 10.15
C ARG A 121 6.19 10.19 10.45
N ASN A 122 5.02 10.76 10.66
CA ASN A 122 4.89 12.20 10.90
C ASN A 122 5.50 12.58 12.25
N LYS A 123 5.26 11.79 13.29
CA LYS A 123 5.87 11.99 14.61
C LYS A 123 7.39 11.91 14.53
N LEU A 124 7.93 10.87 13.87
CA LEU A 124 9.38 10.71 13.71
C LEU A 124 10.00 11.95 13.05
N ILE A 125 9.43 12.42 11.95
CA ILE A 125 9.99 13.54 11.18
C ILE A 125 9.77 14.91 11.85
N HIS A 126 8.57 15.16 12.35
CA HIS A 126 8.17 16.50 12.78
C HIS A 126 8.31 16.75 14.28
N GLU A 127 8.38 15.69 15.09
CA GLU A 127 8.51 15.78 16.55
C GLU A 127 9.85 15.21 17.00
N ASP A 128 10.07 13.90 16.82
CA ASP A 128 11.20 13.20 17.42
C ASP A 128 12.55 13.71 16.89
N LEU A 129 12.69 13.87 15.57
CA LEU A 129 13.92 14.42 14.98
C LEU A 129 14.07 15.93 15.17
N ALA A 130 12.96 16.67 15.27
CA ALA A 130 13.00 18.13 15.45
C ALA A 130 13.49 18.53 16.84
N LEU A 131 13.24 17.68 17.85
CA LEU A 131 13.57 17.90 19.25
C LEU A 131 14.84 17.17 19.72
N LEU A 132 15.50 16.41 18.83
CA LEU A 132 16.67 15.59 19.17
C LEU A 132 17.87 16.47 19.59
N ASP A 133 18.35 16.32 20.83
CA ASP A 133 19.62 16.93 21.25
C ASP A 133 20.81 16.13 20.72
N THR A 134 21.48 16.68 19.69
CA THR A 134 22.63 16.04 19.04
C THR A 134 23.87 15.86 19.92
N SER A 135 23.90 16.48 21.10
CA SER A 135 24.94 16.34 22.12
C SER A 135 24.60 15.31 23.21
N SER A 136 23.35 14.80 23.23
CA SER A 136 22.86 13.84 24.21
C SER A 136 22.97 12.41 23.69
N ILE A 137 23.83 11.60 24.33
CA ILE A 137 23.91 10.14 24.07
C ILE A 137 22.57 9.46 24.39
N GLU A 138 21.89 9.90 25.45
CA GLU A 138 20.62 9.33 25.91
C GLU A 138 19.50 9.52 24.87
N ASP A 139 19.47 10.68 24.21
CA ASP A 139 18.49 10.95 23.17
C ASP A 139 18.70 10.05 21.94
N TYR A 140 19.96 9.76 21.58
CA TYR A 140 20.24 8.77 20.54
C TYR A 140 19.83 7.36 20.95
N TYR A 141 19.98 6.95 22.22
CA TYR A 141 19.50 5.64 22.67
C TYR A 141 17.98 5.54 22.60
N LYS A 142 17.25 6.58 22.99
CA LYS A 142 15.79 6.64 22.84
C LYS A 142 15.37 6.53 21.38
N LEU A 143 16.04 7.28 20.50
CA LEU A 143 15.80 7.21 19.05
C LEU A 143 16.09 5.81 18.50
N ILE A 144 17.20 5.17 18.89
CA ILE A 144 17.52 3.79 18.50
C ILE A 144 16.41 2.83 18.92
N SER A 145 15.98 2.90 20.18
CA SER A 145 14.92 2.03 20.72
C SER A 145 13.62 2.20 19.94
N LEU A 146 13.20 3.44 19.69
CA LEU A 146 12.02 3.76 18.87
C LEU A 146 12.13 3.15 17.47
N LEU A 147 13.26 3.35 16.79
CA LEU A 147 13.47 2.91 15.41
C LEU A 147 13.51 1.39 15.29
N ASP A 148 14.07 0.69 16.28
CA ASP A 148 14.06 -0.77 16.32
C ASP A 148 12.69 -1.35 16.62
N GLU A 149 11.88 -0.68 17.44
CA GLU A 149 10.49 -1.08 17.70
C GLU A 149 9.60 -0.91 16.46
N GLN A 150 9.78 0.19 15.71
CA GLN A 150 9.02 0.48 14.49
C GLN A 150 9.33 -0.49 13.35
N ASN A 151 10.61 -0.89 13.18
CA ASN A 151 11.05 -1.55 11.97
C ASN A 151 10.33 -2.88 11.64
N PRO A 152 10.10 -3.81 12.60
CA PRO A 152 9.33 -5.03 12.33
C PRO A 152 7.92 -4.74 11.80
N ARG A 153 7.24 -3.72 12.33
CA ARG A 153 5.91 -3.31 11.86
C ARG A 153 5.95 -2.82 10.42
N LEU A 154 6.93 -1.97 10.08
CA LEU A 154 7.10 -1.49 8.70
C LEU A 154 7.37 -2.63 7.71
N LEU A 155 8.12 -3.65 8.12
CA LEU A 155 8.36 -4.83 7.29
C LEU A 155 7.09 -5.66 7.08
N ALA A 156 6.30 -5.87 8.13
CA ALA A 156 5.01 -6.57 8.03
C ALA A 156 4.05 -5.83 7.07
N HIS A 157 4.02 -4.50 7.11
CA HIS A 157 3.21 -3.72 6.17
C HIS A 157 3.69 -3.82 4.72
N LEU A 158 5.00 -3.86 4.49
CA LEU A 158 5.55 -4.08 3.15
C LEU A 158 5.18 -5.45 2.61
N GLU A 159 5.24 -6.48 3.46
CA GLU A 159 4.85 -7.84 3.10
C GLU A 159 3.37 -7.90 2.72
N GLU A 160 2.49 -7.35 3.56
CA GLU A 160 1.04 -7.34 3.32
C GLU A 160 0.66 -6.60 2.04
N LEU A 161 1.24 -5.41 1.80
CA LEU A 161 1.03 -4.70 0.54
C LEU A 161 1.60 -5.45 -0.67
N GLY A 162 2.69 -6.19 -0.48
CA GLY A 162 3.27 -7.07 -1.48
C GLY A 162 2.33 -8.23 -1.84
N TRP A 163 1.68 -8.83 -0.84
CA TRP A 163 0.66 -9.85 -1.04
C TRP A 163 -0.54 -9.30 -1.81
N MET A 164 -1.10 -8.15 -1.41
CA MET A 164 -2.20 -7.51 -2.15
C MET A 164 -1.85 -7.30 -3.62
N LEU A 165 -0.65 -6.80 -3.89
CA LEU A 165 -0.21 -6.53 -5.25
C LEU A 165 -0.02 -7.81 -6.08
N THR A 166 0.59 -8.82 -5.48
CA THR A 166 0.83 -10.11 -6.14
C THR A 166 -0.49 -10.78 -6.47
N SER A 167 -1.43 -10.83 -5.51
CA SER A 167 -2.78 -11.38 -5.70
C SER A 167 -3.53 -10.68 -6.83
N PHE A 168 -3.42 -9.36 -6.94
CA PHE A 168 -4.02 -8.62 -8.05
C PHE A 168 -3.41 -9.00 -9.41
N ILE A 169 -2.08 -9.07 -9.49
CA ILE A 169 -1.37 -9.43 -10.73
C ILE A 169 -1.68 -10.86 -11.16
N GLU A 170 -1.72 -11.80 -10.22
CA GLU A 170 -2.05 -13.19 -10.47
C GLU A 170 -3.50 -13.34 -10.92
N GLY A 171 -4.45 -12.70 -10.24
CA GLY A 171 -5.86 -12.70 -10.66
C GLY A 171 -6.06 -12.15 -12.09
N LEU A 172 -5.31 -11.12 -12.48
CA LEU A 172 -5.32 -10.61 -13.86
C LEU A 172 -4.77 -11.63 -14.87
N LYS A 173 -3.71 -12.37 -14.54
CA LYS A 173 -3.14 -13.41 -15.41
C LYS A 173 -4.11 -14.58 -15.56
N ASP A 174 -4.77 -14.98 -14.48
CA ASP A 174 -5.75 -16.06 -14.48
C ASP A 174 -6.97 -15.66 -15.32
N LEU A 175 -7.50 -14.46 -15.13
CA LEU A 175 -8.58 -13.91 -15.94
C LEU A 175 -8.20 -13.85 -17.43
N GLN A 176 -7.00 -13.37 -17.75
CA GLN A 176 -6.50 -13.33 -19.13
C GLN A 176 -6.41 -14.74 -19.74
N SER A 177 -5.97 -15.72 -18.95
CA SER A 177 -5.83 -17.11 -19.40
C SER A 177 -7.20 -17.76 -19.63
N PHE A 178 -8.16 -17.53 -18.72
CA PHE A 178 -9.53 -17.99 -18.85
C PHE A 178 -10.21 -17.41 -20.09
N ILE A 179 -10.13 -16.10 -20.34
CA ILE A 179 -10.74 -15.45 -21.52
C ILE A 179 -10.19 -16.03 -22.83
N LYS A 180 -8.91 -16.44 -22.86
CA LYS A 180 -8.29 -17.06 -24.05
C LYS A 180 -8.57 -18.55 -24.20
N SER A 181 -9.21 -19.18 -23.21
CA SER A 181 -9.45 -20.62 -23.20
C SER A 181 -10.69 -21.01 -24.02
N PRO A 182 -10.77 -22.28 -24.48
CA PRO A 182 -12.01 -22.83 -25.04
C PRO A 182 -13.17 -22.83 -24.04
N ASP A 183 -12.88 -22.97 -22.74
CA ASP A 183 -13.88 -23.03 -21.67
C ASP A 183 -14.70 -21.74 -21.59
N PHE A 184 -14.09 -20.58 -21.84
CA PHE A 184 -14.82 -19.31 -21.90
C PHE A 184 -15.82 -19.27 -23.06
N HIS A 185 -15.46 -19.83 -24.21
CA HIS A 185 -16.38 -19.92 -25.36
C HIS A 185 -17.56 -20.83 -25.04
N GLN A 186 -17.30 -21.97 -24.37
CA GLN A 186 -18.35 -22.88 -23.92
C GLN A 186 -19.26 -22.23 -22.85
N PHE A 187 -18.69 -21.47 -21.91
CA PHE A 187 -19.43 -20.71 -20.92
C PHE A 187 -20.43 -19.75 -21.59
N ILE A 188 -19.97 -18.92 -22.53
CA ILE A 188 -20.84 -17.99 -23.28
C ILE A 188 -21.96 -18.73 -24.03
N HIS A 189 -21.65 -19.85 -24.70
CA HIS A 189 -22.66 -20.63 -25.43
C HIS A 189 -23.68 -21.30 -24.52
N SER A 190 -23.26 -21.81 -23.35
CA SER A 190 -24.17 -22.41 -22.37
C SER A 190 -25.14 -21.39 -21.76
N SER A 191 -24.67 -20.17 -21.48
CA SER A 191 -25.51 -19.09 -20.93
C SER A 191 -26.53 -18.52 -21.91
N GLN A 192 -26.33 -18.71 -23.23
CA GLN A 192 -27.29 -18.30 -24.26
C GLN A 192 -28.37 -19.34 -24.53
N SER A 193 -28.19 -20.60 -24.10
CA SER A 193 -29.16 -21.68 -24.35
C SER A 193 -30.24 -21.79 -23.28
N ASP A 194 -30.08 -21.10 -22.15
CA ASP A 194 -31.02 -21.07 -21.02
C ASP A 194 -31.88 -19.78 -20.97
N ALA A 195 -31.84 -18.95 -22.03
CA ALA A 195 -32.65 -17.74 -22.20
C ALA A 195 -33.62 -17.87 -23.40
#